data_AF-A0A932JCS0-F1
#
_entry.id   AF-A0A932JCS0-F1
#
_cell.length_a   1.000
_cell.length_b   1.000
_cell.length_c   1.000
_cell.angle_alpha   90.00
_cell.angle_beta   90.00
_cell.angle_gamma   90.00
#
_symmetry.space_group_name_H-M   'P 1'
#
loop_
_entity.id
_entity.type
_entity.pdbx_description
1 polymer ?
#
loop_
_entity_poly.entity_id
_entity_poly.type
_entity_poly.pdbx_seq_one_letter_code
_entity_poly.pdbx_strand_id
1 'polypeptide(L)'
;MTKRSPVKLAVFCSGFGSNFQAILDAARRKKISARVALMVCDNPRAPALLRARRHRVPVVLVEPRLFKTRENYERFLGRILKNQEVDAVVLAGFMRIFSPVFIRAFRGRILNVHPSFLPRFKGARAIEDAFRAKAKETGVSVHLVTETVDAGPILLQRKVKILKTDTLKTLTAKIHKVEHQIYPLAIQQFIQRRGKNVKGRH
;
A
#
# COMPACT_ATOMS: atom_id res chain seq x y z
N MET A 1 -20.55 23.15 8.79
CA MET A 1 -19.31 22.45 8.37
C MET A 1 -19.67 21.31 7.42
N THR A 2 -19.42 21.44 6.12
CA THR A 2 -19.72 20.38 5.14
C THR A 2 -18.81 19.16 5.41
N LYS A 3 -19.41 18.01 5.77
CA LYS A 3 -18.68 16.74 5.87
C LYS A 3 -18.12 16.41 4.48
N ARG A 4 -16.80 16.54 4.30
CA ARG A 4 -16.13 16.08 3.08
C ARG A 4 -16.41 14.59 2.88
N SER A 5 -16.76 14.22 1.64
CA SER A 5 -16.94 12.82 1.24
C SER A 5 -15.67 11.99 1.55
N PRO A 6 -15.81 10.72 1.95
CA PRO A 6 -14.66 9.86 2.25
C PRO A 6 -13.75 9.70 1.03
N VAL A 7 -12.44 9.72 1.25
CA VAL A 7 -11.43 9.49 0.21
C VAL A 7 -11.60 8.10 -0.41
N LYS A 8 -11.67 8.01 -1.74
CA LYS A 8 -11.80 6.75 -2.49
C LYS A 8 -10.43 6.10 -2.70
N LEU A 9 -10.18 4.98 -2.03
CA LEU A 9 -8.94 4.22 -2.16
C LEU A 9 -9.07 3.10 -3.18
N ALA A 10 -8.05 2.94 -4.03
CA ALA A 10 -7.79 1.68 -4.74
C ALA A 10 -6.64 0.93 -4.05
N VAL A 11 -6.89 -0.28 -3.59
CA VAL A 11 -5.88 -1.10 -2.90
C VAL A 11 -5.32 -2.15 -3.86
N PHE A 12 -4.01 -2.17 -4.05
CA PHE A 12 -3.31 -3.06 -4.97
C PHE A 12 -2.66 -4.21 -4.20
N CYS A 13 -2.86 -5.45 -4.66
CA CYS A 13 -2.35 -6.66 -4.00
C CYS A 13 -1.89 -7.72 -5.02
N SER A 14 -0.83 -8.46 -4.71
CA SER A 14 -0.38 -9.62 -5.51
C SER A 14 -0.48 -10.98 -4.79
N GLY A 15 -0.75 -10.97 -3.47
CA GLY A 15 -0.66 -12.16 -2.62
C GLY A 15 -1.77 -12.29 -1.57
N PHE A 16 -1.38 -12.55 -0.31
CA PHE A 16 -2.31 -12.92 0.77
C PHE A 16 -3.34 -11.84 1.17
N GLY A 17 -3.04 -10.55 0.94
CA GLY A 17 -3.97 -9.45 1.21
C GLY A 17 -4.24 -9.16 2.70
N SER A 18 -3.28 -9.42 3.60
CA SER A 18 -3.45 -9.12 5.03
C SER A 18 -3.51 -7.61 5.32
N ASN A 19 -2.67 -6.82 4.64
CA ASN A 19 -2.75 -5.35 4.70
C ASN A 19 -4.06 -4.81 4.09
N PHE A 20 -4.54 -5.41 2.99
CA PHE A 20 -5.86 -5.07 2.43
C PHE A 20 -6.98 -5.25 3.46
N GLN A 21 -6.98 -6.38 4.19
CA GLN A 21 -7.95 -6.62 5.25
C GLN A 21 -7.87 -5.53 6.34
N ALA A 22 -6.67 -5.21 6.82
CA ALA A 22 -6.47 -4.21 7.86
C ALA A 22 -6.98 -2.81 7.45
N ILE A 23 -6.72 -2.41 6.20
CA ILE A 23 -7.20 -1.14 5.63
C ILE A 23 -8.73 -1.15 5.52
N LEU A 24 -9.30 -2.24 5.00
CA LEU A 24 -10.75 -2.39 4.83
C LEU A 24 -11.49 -2.33 6.17
N ASP A 25 -10.98 -3.03 7.18
CA ASP A 25 -11.56 -3.05 8.53
C ASP A 25 -11.49 -1.66 9.16
N ALA A 26 -10.36 -0.95 9.00
CA ALA A 26 -10.21 0.41 9.50
C ALA A 26 -11.18 1.40 8.83
N ALA A 27 -11.38 1.29 7.51
CA ALA A 27 -12.34 2.10 6.77
C ALA A 27 -13.78 1.84 7.25
N ARG A 28 -14.18 0.58 7.38
CA ARG A 28 -15.53 0.19 7.82
C ARG A 28 -15.84 0.62 9.25
N ARG A 29 -14.85 0.54 10.13
CA ARG A 29 -14.94 1.02 11.51
C ARG A 29 -14.78 2.53 11.64
N LYS A 30 -14.73 3.27 10.51
CA LYS A 30 -14.56 4.73 10.46
C LYS A 30 -13.31 5.24 11.19
N LYS A 31 -12.29 4.39 11.38
CA LYS A 31 -10.99 4.79 11.94
C LYS A 31 -10.16 5.62 10.95
N ILE A 32 -10.46 5.48 9.66
CA ILE A 32 -9.90 6.31 8.60
C ILE A 32 -11.05 6.96 7.82
N SER A 33 -10.86 8.21 7.39
CA SER A 33 -11.83 8.99 6.62
C SER A 33 -11.80 8.63 5.12
N ALA A 34 -11.87 7.33 4.84
CA ALA A 34 -11.77 6.75 3.51
C ALA A 34 -12.71 5.55 3.31
N ARG A 35 -12.97 5.23 2.05
CA ARG A 35 -13.60 3.97 1.63
C ARG A 35 -12.68 3.23 0.66
N VAL A 36 -12.63 1.90 0.77
CA VAL A 36 -11.99 1.05 -0.24
C VAL A 36 -12.97 0.92 -1.40
N ALA A 37 -12.70 1.63 -2.50
CA ALA A 37 -13.59 1.68 -3.66
C ALA A 37 -13.41 0.45 -4.57
N LEU A 38 -12.17 0.01 -4.74
CA LEU A 38 -11.85 -1.18 -5.52
C LEU A 38 -10.53 -1.81 -5.05
N MET A 39 -10.40 -3.12 -5.28
CA MET A 39 -9.13 -3.83 -5.17
C MET A 39 -8.60 -4.13 -6.58
N VAL A 40 -7.33 -3.82 -6.84
CA VAL A 40 -6.62 -4.28 -8.05
C VAL A 40 -5.74 -5.46 -7.67
N CYS A 41 -5.79 -6.52 -8.48
CA CYS A 41 -4.93 -7.67 -8.31
C CYS A 41 -4.33 -8.10 -9.65
N ASP A 42 -3.05 -8.46 -9.65
CA ASP A 42 -2.32 -8.92 -10.84
C ASP A 42 -2.15 -10.46 -10.89
N ASN A 43 -2.66 -11.17 -9.89
CA ASN A 43 -2.50 -12.61 -9.75
C ASN A 43 -3.86 -13.31 -9.53
N PRO A 44 -4.33 -14.15 -10.48
CA PRO A 44 -5.63 -14.83 -10.39
C PRO A 44 -5.70 -15.85 -9.25
N ARG A 45 -4.55 -16.27 -8.70
CA ARG A 45 -4.44 -17.22 -7.58
C ARG A 45 -4.24 -16.53 -6.23
N ALA A 46 -4.27 -15.21 -6.16
CA ALA A 46 -4.04 -14.48 -4.91
C ALA A 46 -5.15 -14.73 -3.89
N PRO A 47 -4.83 -15.16 -2.65
CA PRO A 47 -5.82 -15.32 -1.59
C PRO A 47 -6.57 -14.01 -1.25
N ALA A 48 -6.00 -12.84 -1.57
CA ALA A 48 -6.66 -11.55 -1.44
C ALA A 48 -8.01 -11.48 -2.19
N LEU A 49 -8.16 -12.18 -3.33
CA LEU A 49 -9.41 -12.22 -4.11
C LEU A 49 -10.59 -12.75 -3.28
N LEU A 50 -10.35 -13.79 -2.47
CA LEU A 50 -11.37 -14.34 -1.57
C LEU A 50 -11.78 -13.34 -0.49
N ARG A 51 -10.84 -12.55 0.03
CA ARG A 51 -11.12 -11.49 1.01
C ARG A 51 -12.01 -10.41 0.40
N ALA A 52 -11.66 -9.93 -0.79
CA ALA A 52 -12.46 -8.92 -1.47
C ALA A 52 -13.88 -9.42 -1.78
N ARG A 53 -14.01 -10.67 -2.27
CA ARG A 53 -15.32 -11.31 -2.49
C ARG A 53 -16.15 -11.40 -1.22
N ARG A 54 -15.58 -11.92 -0.12
CA ARG A 54 -16.26 -12.04 1.19
C ARG A 54 -16.81 -10.70 1.67
N HIS A 55 -16.09 -9.62 1.39
CA HIS A 55 -16.46 -8.28 1.80
C HIS A 55 -17.19 -7.47 0.72
N ARG A 56 -17.53 -8.06 -0.44
CA ARG A 56 -18.21 -7.38 -1.55
C ARG A 56 -17.47 -6.12 -2.01
N VAL A 57 -16.13 -6.16 -2.02
CA VAL A 57 -15.30 -5.10 -2.60
C VAL A 57 -15.14 -5.38 -4.10
N PRO A 58 -15.44 -4.42 -5.00
CA PRO A 58 -15.19 -4.59 -6.43
C PRO A 58 -13.73 -4.95 -6.70
N VAL A 59 -13.51 -5.91 -7.61
CA VAL A 59 -12.18 -6.40 -7.96
C VAL A 59 -11.91 -6.16 -9.43
N VAL A 60 -10.72 -5.63 -9.70
CA VAL A 60 -10.13 -5.53 -11.04
C VAL A 60 -8.95 -6.49 -11.06
N LEU A 61 -9.16 -7.67 -11.65
CA LEU A 61 -8.13 -8.68 -11.85
C LEU A 61 -7.55 -8.51 -13.25
N VAL A 62 -6.30 -8.11 -13.34
CA VAL A 62 -5.66 -7.77 -14.61
C VAL A 62 -4.22 -8.27 -14.60
N GLU A 63 -3.94 -9.29 -15.39
CA GLU A 63 -2.60 -9.86 -15.46
C GLU A 63 -1.72 -9.06 -16.44
N PRO A 64 -0.50 -8.61 -16.04
CA PRO A 64 0.39 -7.84 -16.90
C PRO A 64 0.75 -8.54 -18.22
N ARG A 65 0.78 -9.89 -18.22
CA ARG A 65 1.09 -10.71 -19.41
C ARG A 65 0.10 -10.52 -20.57
N LEU A 66 -1.07 -9.96 -20.31
CA LEU A 66 -2.08 -9.67 -21.33
C LEU A 66 -1.75 -8.39 -22.13
N PHE A 67 -0.67 -7.69 -21.79
CA PHE A 67 -0.30 -6.42 -22.40
C PHE A 67 1.07 -6.53 -23.05
N LYS A 68 1.20 -5.93 -24.24
CA LYS A 68 2.48 -5.89 -25.00
C LYS A 68 3.59 -5.16 -24.25
N THR A 69 3.24 -4.13 -23.49
CA THR A 69 4.19 -3.30 -22.74
C THR A 69 3.67 -3.00 -21.35
N ARG A 70 4.59 -2.75 -20.42
CA ARG A 70 4.27 -2.30 -19.06
C ARG A 70 3.45 -1.01 -19.07
N GLU A 71 3.80 -0.07 -19.94
CA GLU A 71 3.13 1.22 -20.07
C GLU A 71 1.69 1.05 -20.58
N ASN A 72 1.41 0.07 -21.43
CA ASN A 72 0.04 -0.24 -21.86
C ASN A 72 -0.81 -0.80 -20.71
N TYR A 73 -0.25 -1.73 -19.92
CA TYR A 73 -0.87 -2.23 -18.69
C TYR A 73 -1.18 -1.08 -17.72
N GLU A 74 -0.22 -0.20 -17.48
CA GLU A 74 -0.36 0.93 -16.56
C GLU A 74 -1.37 1.99 -17.03
N ARG A 75 -1.41 2.30 -18.34
CA ARG A 75 -2.42 3.19 -18.91
C ARG A 75 -3.82 2.61 -18.77
N PHE A 76 -3.97 1.30 -18.96
CA PHE A 76 -5.24 0.61 -18.76
C PHE A 76 -5.71 0.72 -17.30
N LEU A 77 -4.83 0.41 -16.34
CA LEU A 77 -5.12 0.61 -14.92
C LEU A 77 -5.49 2.07 -14.62
N GLY A 78 -4.72 3.03 -15.13
CA GLY A 78 -4.96 4.46 -14.95
C GLY A 78 -6.35 4.89 -15.42
N ARG A 79 -6.82 4.38 -16.57
CA ARG A 79 -8.19 4.62 -17.07
C ARG A 79 -9.25 4.08 -16.11
N ILE A 80 -9.09 2.85 -15.61
CA ILE A 80 -10.01 2.25 -14.65
C ILE A 80 -10.07 3.10 -13.37
N LEU A 81 -8.91 3.43 -12.80
CA LEU A 81 -8.83 4.24 -11.59
C LEU A 81 -9.47 5.63 -11.77
N LYS A 82 -9.28 6.26 -12.93
CA LYS A 82 -9.92 7.54 -13.28
C LYS A 82 -11.44 7.41 -13.36
N ASN A 83 -11.95 6.40 -14.06
CA ASN A 83 -13.39 6.17 -14.21
C ASN A 83 -14.08 5.85 -12.87
N GLN A 84 -13.34 5.28 -11.92
CA GLN A 84 -13.80 5.01 -10.56
C GLN A 84 -13.58 6.19 -9.60
N GLU A 85 -13.08 7.32 -10.11
CA GLU A 85 -12.75 8.55 -9.38
C GLU A 85 -11.83 8.28 -8.17
N VAL A 86 -10.84 7.40 -8.34
CA VAL A 86 -9.92 7.03 -7.28
C VAL A 86 -9.08 8.24 -6.87
N ASP A 87 -9.12 8.54 -5.58
CA ASP A 87 -8.37 9.62 -4.98
C ASP A 87 -6.92 9.24 -4.73
N ALA A 88 -6.69 8.03 -4.22
CA ALA A 88 -5.36 7.53 -3.86
C ALA A 88 -5.22 6.03 -4.09
N VAL A 89 -4.00 5.63 -4.46
CA VAL A 89 -3.58 4.26 -4.67
C VAL A 89 -2.79 3.79 -3.46
N VAL A 90 -3.08 2.58 -2.97
CA VAL A 90 -2.49 2.01 -1.76
C VAL A 90 -1.90 0.63 -2.11
N LEU A 91 -0.58 0.51 -2.08
CA LEU A 91 0.14 -0.71 -2.42
C LEU A 91 0.27 -1.62 -1.18
N ALA A 92 -0.58 -2.63 -1.11
CA ALA A 92 -0.67 -3.57 0.02
C ALA A 92 -0.11 -4.94 -0.38
N GLY A 93 1.22 -4.99 -0.55
CA GLY A 93 1.91 -6.19 -1.05
C GLY A 93 1.74 -6.38 -2.56
N PHE A 94 1.84 -5.28 -3.31
CA PHE A 94 1.85 -5.30 -4.78
C PHE A 94 3.29 -5.48 -5.26
N MET A 95 3.55 -6.55 -6.01
CA MET A 95 4.92 -7.02 -6.31
C MET A 95 5.46 -6.48 -7.64
N ARG A 96 4.95 -5.34 -8.12
CA ARG A 96 5.39 -4.74 -9.39
C ARG A 96 5.86 -3.31 -9.21
N ILE A 97 6.92 -2.97 -9.95
CA ILE A 97 7.45 -1.61 -10.04
C ILE A 97 6.72 -0.89 -11.16
N PHE A 98 6.16 0.28 -10.85
CA PHE A 98 5.52 1.14 -11.82
C PHE A 98 6.53 1.92 -12.66
N SER A 99 6.22 2.13 -13.94
CA SER A 99 6.94 3.08 -14.78
C SER A 99 6.65 4.52 -14.34
N PRO A 100 7.48 5.48 -14.79
CA PRO A 100 7.20 6.89 -14.60
C PRO A 100 5.83 7.35 -15.12
N VAL A 101 5.24 6.65 -16.11
CA VAL A 101 3.91 6.98 -16.65
C VAL A 101 2.84 6.88 -15.57
N PHE A 102 2.78 5.77 -14.84
CA PHE A 102 1.79 5.58 -13.77
C PHE A 102 2.09 6.48 -12.57
N ILE A 103 3.37 6.59 -12.19
CA ILE A 103 3.79 7.39 -11.03
C ILE A 103 3.44 8.86 -11.23
N ARG A 104 3.64 9.42 -12.43
CA ARG A 104 3.28 10.81 -12.74
C ARG A 104 1.76 11.03 -12.74
N ALA A 105 0.97 10.10 -13.28
CA ALA A 105 -0.49 10.21 -13.29
C ALA A 105 -1.11 10.26 -11.88
N PHE A 106 -0.47 9.60 -10.90
CA PHE A 106 -0.89 9.58 -9.50
C PHE A 106 0.13 10.22 -8.56
N ARG A 107 0.93 11.19 -9.05
CA ARG A 107 2.02 11.80 -8.27
C ARG A 107 1.51 12.32 -6.92
N GLY A 108 2.21 11.92 -5.85
CA GLY A 108 1.84 12.29 -4.48
C GLY A 108 0.55 11.65 -3.96
N ARG A 109 -0.02 10.67 -4.66
CA ARG A 109 -1.26 9.96 -4.31
C ARG A 109 -1.11 8.43 -4.30
N ILE A 110 0.12 7.93 -4.40
CA ILE A 110 0.43 6.50 -4.27
C ILE A 110 1.17 6.29 -2.94
N LEU A 111 0.64 5.44 -2.07
CA LEU A 111 1.22 5.08 -0.79
C LEU A 111 1.69 3.62 -0.85
N ASN A 112 2.86 3.33 -0.30
CA ASN A 112 3.37 1.97 -0.14
C ASN A 112 3.75 1.69 1.32
N VAL A 113 3.52 0.46 1.76
CA VAL A 113 4.09 -0.07 3.01
C VAL A 113 5.28 -0.95 2.67
N HIS A 114 6.40 -0.73 3.34
CA HIS A 114 7.65 -1.46 3.14
C HIS A 114 8.10 -2.09 4.47
N PRO A 115 8.44 -3.40 4.49
CA PRO A 115 8.74 -4.14 5.72
C PRO A 115 10.17 -3.93 6.26
N SER A 116 10.62 -2.68 6.26
CA SER A 116 11.88 -2.29 6.92
C SER A 116 11.80 -0.88 7.49
N PHE A 117 12.79 -0.52 8.33
CA PHE A 117 13.00 0.86 8.74
C PHE A 117 13.83 1.59 7.68
N LEU A 118 13.19 2.00 6.58
CA LEU A 118 13.83 2.75 5.49
C LEU A 118 14.69 3.92 6.03
N PRO A 119 15.85 4.21 5.42
CA PRO A 119 16.35 3.69 4.14
C PRO A 119 17.02 2.30 4.18
N ARG A 120 17.04 1.62 5.33
CA ARG A 120 17.67 0.29 5.47
C ARG A 120 16.85 -0.79 4.76
N PHE A 121 17.52 -1.80 4.20
CA PHE A 121 16.91 -3.00 3.62
C PHE A 121 15.78 -2.68 2.60
N LYS A 122 16.14 -2.08 1.46
CA LYS A 122 15.21 -1.81 0.35
C LYS A 122 14.93 -3.06 -0.48
N GLY A 123 13.85 -3.05 -1.25
CA GLY A 123 13.53 -4.13 -2.19
C GLY A 123 12.75 -5.30 -1.57
N ALA A 124 12.42 -6.28 -2.40
CA ALA A 124 11.40 -7.27 -2.10
C ALA A 124 11.74 -8.26 -0.97
N ARG A 125 13.01 -8.38 -0.58
CA ARG A 125 13.52 -9.34 0.42
C ARG A 125 13.94 -8.68 1.74
N ALA A 126 13.38 -7.51 2.02
CA ALA A 126 13.82 -6.67 3.14
C ALA A 126 13.79 -7.37 4.52
N ILE A 127 12.82 -8.28 4.74
CA ILE A 127 12.72 -9.05 5.99
C ILE A 127 13.85 -10.08 6.06
N GLU A 128 14.07 -10.84 4.99
CA GLU A 128 15.15 -11.80 4.86
C GLU A 128 16.52 -11.13 5.00
N ASP A 129 16.69 -9.96 4.39
CA ASP A 129 17.95 -9.21 4.42
C ASP A 129 18.26 -8.72 5.84
N ALA A 130 17.25 -8.18 6.55
CA ALA A 130 17.41 -7.77 7.95
C ALA A 130 17.75 -8.97 8.86
N PHE A 131 17.11 -10.12 8.62
CA PHE A 131 17.35 -11.35 9.37
C PHE A 131 18.77 -11.90 9.12
N ARG A 132 19.18 -12.01 7.85
CA ARG A 132 20.51 -12.49 7.44
C ARG A 132 21.64 -11.58 7.92
N ALA A 133 21.41 -10.27 7.94
CA ALA A 133 22.34 -9.30 8.50
C ALA A 133 22.45 -9.38 10.03
N LYS A 134 21.70 -10.26 10.70
CA LYS A 134 21.64 -10.38 12.17
C LYS A 134 21.38 -9.03 12.85
N ALA A 135 20.56 -8.19 12.21
CA ALA A 135 20.23 -6.89 12.76
C ALA A 135 19.51 -7.03 14.11
N LYS A 136 19.78 -6.14 15.06
CA LYS A 136 19.07 -6.09 16.35
C LYS A 136 17.68 -5.43 16.24
N GLU A 137 17.48 -4.66 15.17
CA GLU A 137 16.27 -3.88 14.92
C GLU A 137 16.05 -3.74 13.40
N THR A 138 14.78 -3.79 13.02
CA THR A 138 14.26 -3.40 11.69
C THR A 138 13.03 -2.50 11.92
N GLY A 139 12.09 -2.46 10.98
CA GLY A 139 10.85 -1.72 11.16
C GLY A 139 9.86 -1.93 10.05
N VAL A 140 8.89 -1.04 9.99
CA VAL A 140 7.96 -0.86 8.89
C VAL A 140 7.94 0.62 8.55
N SER A 141 7.97 0.92 7.26
CA SER A 141 7.81 2.27 6.73
C SER A 141 6.56 2.36 5.88
N VAL A 142 5.80 3.43 6.04
CA VAL A 142 4.80 3.84 5.04
C VAL A 142 5.29 5.12 4.39
N HIS A 143 5.35 5.13 3.07
CA HIS A 143 5.90 6.24 2.31
C HIS A 143 5.09 6.52 1.04
N LEU A 144 5.26 7.72 0.50
CA LEU A 144 4.77 8.03 -0.84
C LEU A 144 5.68 7.37 -1.89
N VAL A 145 5.11 6.86 -2.97
CA VAL A 145 5.89 6.29 -4.07
C VAL A 145 6.41 7.40 -4.98
N THR A 146 7.67 7.29 -5.35
CA THR A 146 8.36 8.11 -6.36
C THR A 146 8.95 7.20 -7.43
N GLU A 147 9.54 7.78 -8.48
CA GLU A 147 10.19 7.01 -9.56
C GLU A 147 11.39 6.20 -9.04
N THR A 148 11.99 6.62 -7.92
CA THR A 148 13.03 5.87 -7.22
C THR A 148 12.41 4.93 -6.18
N VAL A 149 12.67 3.64 -6.33
CA VAL A 149 12.14 2.58 -5.45
C VAL A 149 12.52 2.83 -3.99
N ASP A 150 11.52 2.74 -3.10
CA ASP A 150 11.65 2.88 -1.64
C ASP A 150 12.42 4.13 -1.19
N ALA A 151 12.27 5.24 -1.92
CA ALA A 151 12.98 6.50 -1.66
C ALA A 151 12.07 7.72 -1.55
N GLY A 152 10.75 7.53 -1.62
CA GLY A 152 9.83 8.65 -1.49
C GLY A 152 9.63 9.11 -0.04
N PRO A 153 8.98 10.27 0.15
CA PRO A 153 8.77 10.85 1.48
C PRO A 153 8.09 9.89 2.45
N ILE A 154 8.71 9.72 3.62
CA ILE A 154 8.18 8.92 4.71
C ILE A 154 6.96 9.62 5.32
N LEU A 155 5.86 8.88 5.44
CA LEU A 155 4.66 9.32 6.15
C LEU A 155 4.73 8.91 7.62
N LEU A 156 5.09 7.66 7.89
CA LEU A 156 5.14 7.08 9.22
C LEU A 156 6.10 5.89 9.23
N GLN A 157 6.83 5.70 10.34
CA GLN A 157 7.63 4.50 10.55
C GLN A 157 7.43 3.96 11.94
N ARG A 158 7.67 2.66 12.12
CA ARG A 158 7.77 2.05 13.43
C ARG A 158 8.85 1.00 13.47
N LYS A 159 9.68 1.07 14.51
CA LYS A 159 10.75 0.12 14.77
C LYS A 159 10.20 -1.22 15.23
N VAL A 160 10.91 -2.29 14.89
CA VAL A 160 10.63 -3.66 15.30
C VAL A 160 11.92 -4.30 15.80
N LYS A 161 11.93 -4.68 17.08
CA LYS A 161 13.06 -5.38 17.69
C LYS A 161 13.15 -6.81 17.16
N ILE A 162 14.37 -7.23 16.81
CA ILE A 162 14.70 -8.60 16.43
C ILE A 162 15.32 -9.26 17.65
N LEU A 163 14.65 -10.26 18.19
CA LEU A 163 15.13 -11.04 19.33
C LEU A 163 16.07 -12.14 18.84
N LYS A 164 17.01 -12.55 19.71
CA LYS A 164 17.91 -13.69 19.40
C LYS A 164 17.15 -14.99 19.12
N THR A 165 15.95 -15.13 19.68
CA THR A 165 15.05 -16.28 19.52
C THR A 165 14.12 -16.15 18.32
N ASP A 166 14.12 -15.04 17.58
CA ASP A 166 13.29 -14.93 16.39
C ASP A 166 13.81 -15.88 15.30
N THR A 167 12.87 -16.55 14.64
CA THR A 167 13.09 -17.16 13.33
C THR A 167 12.63 -16.18 12.25
N LEU A 168 12.99 -16.44 10.98
CA LEU A 168 12.47 -15.65 9.87
C LEU A 168 10.93 -15.60 9.90
N LYS A 169 10.27 -16.72 10.18
CA LYS A 169 8.80 -16.81 10.27
C LYS A 169 8.24 -15.93 11.40
N THR A 170 8.81 -15.96 12.59
CA THR A 170 8.31 -15.14 13.72
C THR A 170 8.58 -13.66 13.52
N LEU A 171 9.73 -13.31 12.92
CA LEU A 171 10.04 -11.94 12.53
C LEU A 171 9.06 -11.41 11.47
N THR A 172 8.79 -12.18 10.41
CA THR A 172 7.82 -11.84 9.37
C THR A 172 6.43 -11.59 9.98
N ALA A 173 5.97 -12.47 10.88
CA ALA A 173 4.69 -12.29 11.56
C ALA A 173 4.65 -11.02 12.43
N LYS A 174 5.75 -10.72 13.14
CA LYS A 174 5.90 -9.51 13.97
C LYS A 174 5.85 -8.24 13.12
N ILE A 175 6.55 -8.22 11.98
CA ILE A 175 6.55 -7.11 11.03
C ILE A 175 5.15 -6.91 10.43
N HIS A 176 4.48 -7.97 9.96
CA HIS A 176 3.12 -7.83 9.42
C HIS A 176 2.11 -7.34 10.45
N LYS A 177 2.18 -7.79 11.71
CA LYS A 177 1.36 -7.23 12.79
C LYS A 177 1.59 -5.72 12.94
N VAL A 178 2.82 -5.27 12.71
CA VAL A 178 3.18 -3.87 12.77
C VAL A 178 2.64 -3.10 11.55
N GLU A 179 2.72 -3.67 10.35
CA GLU A 179 2.12 -3.13 9.12
C GLU A 179 0.62 -2.90 9.26
N HIS A 180 -0.12 -3.88 9.78
CA HIS A 180 -1.57 -3.82 9.92
C HIS A 180 -2.04 -2.67 10.82
N GLN A 181 -1.18 -2.23 11.74
CA GLN A 181 -1.47 -1.12 12.63
C GLN A 181 -1.02 0.22 12.02
N ILE A 182 0.19 0.29 11.45
CA ILE A 182 0.76 1.55 10.97
C ILE A 182 0.14 2.00 9.64
N TYR A 183 -0.24 1.08 8.77
CA TYR A 183 -0.68 1.42 7.43
C TYR A 183 -2.01 2.20 7.42
N PRO A 184 -3.06 1.77 8.15
CA PRO A 184 -4.26 2.60 8.30
C PRO A 184 -3.99 3.97 8.92
N LEU A 185 -3.10 4.06 9.92
CA LEU A 185 -2.74 5.33 10.55
C LEU A 185 -2.07 6.30 9.55
N ALA A 186 -1.12 5.80 8.76
CA ALA A 186 -0.45 6.57 7.73
C ALA A 186 -1.41 7.03 6.62
N ILE A 187 -2.39 6.20 6.23
CA ILE A 187 -3.46 6.59 5.31
C ILE A 187 -4.28 7.75 5.89
N GLN A 188 -4.65 7.68 7.17
CA GLN A 188 -5.38 8.78 7.82
C GLN A 188 -4.57 10.08 7.86
N GLN A 189 -3.28 10.00 8.20
CA GLN A 189 -2.39 11.17 8.17
C GLN A 189 -2.28 11.77 6.77
N PHE A 190 -2.16 10.94 5.73
CA PHE A 190 -2.17 11.37 4.35
C PHE A 190 -3.46 12.12 3.98
N ILE A 191 -4.63 11.58 4.36
CA ILE A 191 -5.94 12.20 4.10
C ILE A 191 -6.04 13.58 4.77
N GLN A 192 -5.59 13.69 6.03
CA GLN A 192 -5.58 14.96 6.76
C GLN A 192 -4.66 16.00 6.11
N ARG A 193 -3.46 15.61 5.67
CA ARG A 193 -2.52 16.50 4.94
C ARG A 193 -3.10 16.97 3.62
N ARG A 194 -3.69 16.07 2.82
CA ARG A 194 -4.41 16.41 1.59
C ARG A 194 -5.54 17.40 1.87
N GLY A 195 -6.26 17.20 2.97
CA GLY A 195 -7.35 18.07 3.39
C GLY A 195 -6.92 19.51 3.67
N LYS A 196 -5.75 19.69 4.31
CA LYS A 196 -5.15 21.02 4.60
C LYS A 196 -4.66 21.72 3.34
N ASN A 197 -3.98 21.00 2.44
CA ASN A 197 -3.43 21.57 1.21
C ASN A 197 -4.51 22.11 0.25
N VAL A 198 -5.74 21.56 0.30
CA VAL A 198 -6.87 22.11 -0.47
C VAL A 198 -7.43 23.39 0.15
N LYS A 199 -7.34 23.56 1.49
CA LYS A 199 -7.86 24.75 2.17
C LYS A 199 -6.91 25.96 2.09
N GLY A 200 -5.60 25.75 1.95
CA GLY A 200 -4.61 26.82 1.83
C GLY A 200 -4.38 27.35 0.40
N ARG A 201 -5.32 27.10 -0.53
CA ARG A 201 -5.30 27.61 -1.90
C ARG A 201 -6.48 28.57 -2.17
N HIS A 202 -6.98 29.22 -1.12
CA HIS A 202 -8.00 30.26 -1.18
C HIS A 202 -7.44 31.52 -0.55
#